data_AF-A0A661SGJ7-F1
#
_entry.id   AF-A0A661SGJ7-F1
#
_cell.length_a   1.000
_cell.length_b   1.000
_cell.length_c   1.000
_cell.angle_alpha   90.00
_cell.angle_beta   90.00
_cell.angle_gamma   90.00
#
_symmetry.space_group_name_H-M   'P 1'
#
loop_
_entity.id
_entity.type
_entity.pdbx_description
1 polymer ?
#
loop_
_entity_poly.entity_id
_entity_poly.type
_entity_poly.pdbx_seq_one_letter_code
_entity_poly.pdbx_strand_id
1 'polypeptide(L)'
;MKDMEKKELNDETFRITSPSVFLEIFFSKDKTAKRISARERKNALVKLLRILAVLLAVLMIAGFVRQNIAKSSGHRLKTLMEEKRHSEYLSSADQMLAQHPENKDLREAAANVLLRDILDQGWIAKLDNALFTEARAILANAAGQSRHNPDGLKIVKLLHWITDIEAYFSGRKPEMLLTIFRDEIQIESLLKRWNRDKTDIRHVFKQIMLQNPSELLQNSVYSHLDMLRTQKILYFEVIQNLKNSIEAKLDADHLSPVSVIDEFEHKYPGLGGIKELREDSSNYIRLRQKVRSEQWSEIPELLNELEFQTEFFTDKVGRLLEGKELMHISSDFGHTRQGVVLAKLKLLSNKNSVPSEKNRVLSESSEKGR
;
A
#
# COMPACT_ATOMS: atom_id res chain seq x y z
N MET A 1 20.23 0.36 -66.51
CA MET A 1 21.61 -0.17 -66.51
C MET A 1 21.85 -0.70 -65.10
N LYS A 2 21.88 -2.02 -64.99
CA LYS A 2 23.08 -2.89 -65.05
C LYS A 2 23.72 -2.99 -63.66
N ASP A 3 23.69 -4.15 -63.02
CA ASP A 3 24.36 -5.42 -63.37
C ASP A 3 25.88 -5.30 -63.13
N MET A 4 26.55 -6.24 -62.45
CA MET A 4 26.13 -7.58 -62.00
C MET A 4 27.00 -8.09 -60.84
N GLU A 5 26.56 -9.19 -60.21
CA GLU A 5 27.30 -10.43 -59.85
C GLU A 5 28.86 -10.50 -59.94
N LYS A 6 29.60 -11.44 -59.34
CA LYS A 6 29.43 -12.83 -58.79
C LYS A 6 30.65 -13.08 -57.87
N LYS A 7 30.85 -14.08 -57.00
CA LYS A 7 30.18 -15.28 -56.39
C LYS A 7 31.09 -15.60 -55.13
N GLU A 8 30.86 -16.43 -54.11
CA GLU A 8 29.94 -17.50 -53.68
C GLU A 8 29.49 -17.24 -52.22
N LEU A 9 28.37 -17.76 -51.68
CA LEU A 9 27.77 -19.11 -51.63
C LEU A 9 28.55 -20.10 -50.73
N ASN A 10 27.99 -20.37 -49.55
CA ASN A 10 28.19 -21.64 -48.85
C ASN A 10 26.87 -22.00 -48.16
N ASP A 11 26.19 -22.99 -48.75
CA ASP A 11 25.04 -23.69 -48.17
C ASP A 11 25.58 -24.95 -47.52
N GLU A 12 25.12 -25.30 -46.31
CA GLU A 12 24.82 -26.71 -46.06
C GLU A 12 23.76 -26.88 -44.97
N THR A 13 22.55 -27.20 -45.41
CA THR A 13 21.50 -27.77 -44.57
C THR A 13 21.98 -29.02 -43.83
N PHE A 14 21.55 -29.23 -42.58
CA PHE A 14 21.55 -30.57 -41.99
C PHE A 14 20.31 -30.83 -41.14
N ARG A 15 19.66 -31.98 -41.36
CA ARG A 15 18.48 -32.45 -40.61
C ARG A 15 18.73 -33.84 -40.04
N ILE A 16 18.57 -33.95 -38.72
CA ILE A 16 18.09 -35.12 -37.99
C ILE A 16 18.85 -36.45 -38.25
N THR A 17 19.61 -36.90 -37.26
CA THR A 17 19.69 -38.33 -36.91
C THR A 17 20.01 -38.48 -35.42
N SER A 18 19.82 -39.66 -34.85
CA SER A 18 19.61 -39.86 -33.40
C SER A 18 20.75 -40.69 -32.73
N PRO A 19 20.63 -41.28 -31.51
CA PRO A 19 21.38 -40.73 -30.37
C PRO A 19 22.30 -41.74 -29.63
N SER A 20 23.57 -41.41 -29.38
CA SER A 20 24.48 -42.34 -28.65
C SER A 20 25.73 -41.74 -28.00
N VAL A 21 25.60 -40.85 -27.00
CA VAL A 21 26.73 -40.43 -26.11
C VAL A 21 26.30 -40.31 -24.65
N PHE A 22 25.93 -41.41 -23.99
CA PHE A 22 25.73 -41.45 -22.53
C PHE A 22 26.05 -42.81 -21.87
N LEU A 23 26.97 -43.60 -22.45
CA LEU A 23 27.28 -44.96 -21.97
C LEU A 23 28.77 -45.28 -21.75
N GLU A 24 29.67 -44.29 -21.82
CA GLU A 24 31.12 -44.54 -21.60
C GLU A 24 31.55 -44.52 -20.12
N ILE A 25 30.73 -43.99 -19.21
CA ILE A 25 31.06 -43.96 -17.76
C ILE A 25 31.01 -45.37 -17.11
N PHE A 26 30.36 -46.35 -17.75
CA PHE A 26 30.06 -47.65 -17.13
C PHE A 26 30.99 -48.82 -17.47
N PHE A 27 32.02 -48.64 -18.31
CA PHE A 27 32.91 -49.74 -18.73
C PHE A 27 34.42 -49.50 -18.51
N SER A 28 34.78 -48.85 -17.40
CA SER A 28 36.13 -48.99 -16.85
C SER A 28 36.36 -50.44 -16.39
N LYS A 29 37.32 -51.13 -17.02
CA LYS A 29 37.45 -52.60 -17.04
C LYS A 29 38.55 -53.10 -16.09
N ASP A 30 38.41 -52.83 -14.79
CA ASP A 30 39.35 -53.35 -13.78
C ASP A 30 39.09 -54.85 -13.45
N LYS A 31 40.17 -55.59 -13.15
CA LYS A 31 40.21 -57.06 -13.03
C LYS A 31 40.68 -57.53 -11.65
N THR A 32 39.91 -57.27 -10.59
CA THR A 32 40.18 -57.81 -9.24
C THR A 32 39.07 -58.76 -8.77
N ALA A 33 38.99 -59.94 -9.39
CA ALA A 33 37.94 -60.94 -9.16
C ALA A 33 38.08 -61.70 -7.82
N LYS A 34 37.85 -61.01 -6.68
CA LYS A 34 37.70 -61.65 -5.37
C LYS A 34 36.48 -62.57 -5.39
N ARG A 35 36.67 -63.88 -5.19
CA ARG A 35 35.62 -64.92 -5.30
C ARG A 35 34.61 -64.87 -4.14
N ILE A 36 33.73 -63.85 -4.15
CA ILE A 36 32.51 -63.82 -3.32
C ILE A 36 31.60 -64.97 -3.78
N SER A 37 31.16 -65.81 -2.85
CA SER A 37 30.47 -67.06 -3.15
C SER A 37 29.08 -66.83 -3.75
N ALA A 38 28.60 -67.82 -4.52
CA ALA A 38 27.24 -67.79 -5.08
C ALA A 38 26.14 -67.74 -3.99
N ARG A 39 26.46 -68.14 -2.75
CA ARG A 39 25.55 -68.10 -1.60
C ARG A 39 25.39 -66.68 -1.03
N GLU A 40 26.50 -65.93 -0.94
CA GLU A 40 26.49 -64.52 -0.51
C GLU A 40 25.77 -63.64 -1.52
N ARG A 41 25.99 -63.85 -2.83
CA ARG A 41 25.30 -63.08 -3.90
C ARG A 41 23.78 -63.22 -3.81
N LYS A 42 23.26 -64.43 -3.56
CA LYS A 42 21.82 -64.66 -3.35
C LYS A 42 21.31 -63.92 -2.10
N ASN A 43 22.04 -63.98 -0.99
CA ASN A 43 21.65 -63.28 0.24
C ASN A 43 21.69 -61.75 0.11
N ALA A 44 22.64 -61.20 -0.64
CA ALA A 44 22.71 -59.77 -0.96
C ALA A 44 21.54 -59.31 -1.83
N LEU A 45 21.20 -60.07 -2.89
CA LEU A 45 20.04 -59.79 -3.74
C LEU A 45 18.71 -59.84 -2.95
N VAL A 46 18.53 -60.82 -2.07
CA VAL A 46 17.33 -60.90 -1.21
C VAL A 46 17.25 -59.74 -0.22
N LYS A 47 18.39 -59.26 0.33
CA LYS A 47 18.41 -58.05 1.16
C LYS A 47 18.06 -56.79 0.35
N LEU A 48 18.63 -56.63 -0.84
CA LEU A 48 18.30 -55.51 -1.74
C LEU A 48 16.83 -55.50 -2.15
N LEU A 49 16.26 -56.65 -2.52
CA LEU A 49 14.83 -56.79 -2.84
C LEU A 49 13.93 -56.42 -1.65
N ARG A 50 14.30 -56.80 -0.41
CA ARG A 50 13.56 -56.40 0.79
C ARG A 50 13.65 -54.90 1.08
N ILE A 51 14.84 -54.30 0.93
CA ILE A 51 15.02 -52.85 1.10
C ILE A 51 14.22 -52.08 0.03
N LEU A 52 14.27 -52.53 -1.23
CA LEU A 52 13.51 -51.94 -2.32
C LEU A 52 11.99 -52.05 -2.08
N ALA A 53 11.50 -53.21 -1.63
CA ALA A 53 10.09 -53.42 -1.31
C ALA A 53 9.61 -52.54 -0.14
N VAL A 54 10.42 -52.36 0.91
CA VAL A 54 10.11 -51.44 2.02
C VAL A 54 10.12 -49.98 1.54
N LEU A 55 11.10 -49.57 0.74
CA LEU A 55 11.15 -48.21 0.18
C LEU A 55 9.93 -47.92 -0.71
N LEU A 56 9.54 -48.89 -1.54
CA LEU A 56 8.39 -48.79 -2.43
C LEU A 56 7.07 -48.80 -1.64
N ALA A 57 6.97 -49.57 -0.55
CA ALA A 57 5.84 -49.51 0.37
C ALA A 57 5.74 -48.16 1.11
N VAL A 58 6.86 -47.59 1.56
CA VAL A 58 6.89 -46.24 2.17
C VAL A 58 6.51 -45.17 1.16
N LEU A 59 6.99 -45.26 -0.09
CA LEU A 59 6.57 -44.36 -1.18
C LEU A 59 5.09 -44.51 -1.53
N MET A 60 4.54 -45.73 -1.51
CA MET A 60 3.10 -45.98 -1.69
C MET A 60 2.27 -45.39 -0.55
N ILE A 61 2.69 -45.55 0.71
CA ILE A 61 2.00 -44.96 1.87
C ILE A 61 2.07 -43.42 1.83
N ALA A 62 3.25 -42.85 1.57
CA ALA A 62 3.41 -41.40 1.43
C ALA A 62 2.60 -40.83 0.26
N GLY A 63 2.56 -41.55 -0.88
CA GLY A 63 1.74 -41.21 -2.03
C GLY A 63 0.24 -41.30 -1.75
N PHE A 64 -0.21 -42.34 -1.04
CA PHE A 64 -1.60 -42.53 -0.64
C PHE A 64 -2.08 -41.46 0.35
N VAL A 65 -1.25 -41.13 1.35
CA VAL A 65 -1.50 -40.00 2.27
C VAL A 65 -1.59 -38.68 1.51
N ARG A 66 -0.61 -38.36 0.65
CA ARG A 66 -0.61 -37.12 -0.15
C ARG A 66 -1.81 -37.04 -1.10
N GLN A 67 -2.20 -38.15 -1.72
CA GLN A 67 -3.32 -38.17 -2.67
C GLN A 67 -4.69 -38.14 -1.98
N ASN A 68 -4.85 -38.78 -0.81
CA ASN A 68 -6.11 -38.70 -0.06
C ASN A 68 -6.32 -37.32 0.57
N ILE A 69 -5.29 -36.68 1.14
CA ILE A 69 -5.40 -35.32 1.67
C ILE A 69 -5.78 -34.33 0.56
N ALA A 70 -5.19 -34.45 -0.63
CA ALA A 70 -5.56 -33.62 -1.78
C ALA A 70 -7.01 -33.88 -2.24
N LYS A 71 -7.44 -35.15 -2.35
CA LYS A 71 -8.80 -35.51 -2.80
C LYS A 71 -9.89 -35.15 -1.80
N SER A 72 -9.69 -35.40 -0.49
CA SER A 72 -10.68 -35.06 0.53
C SER A 72 -10.88 -33.56 0.65
N SER A 73 -9.79 -32.79 0.61
CA SER A 73 -9.87 -31.32 0.72
C SER A 73 -10.43 -30.69 -0.55
N GLY A 74 -10.11 -31.22 -1.74
CA GLY A 74 -10.75 -30.81 -2.99
C GLY A 74 -12.26 -31.08 -3.01
N HIS A 75 -12.72 -32.22 -2.48
CA HIS A 75 -14.15 -32.49 -2.34
C HIS A 75 -14.81 -31.56 -1.32
N ARG A 76 -14.18 -31.35 -0.15
CA ARG A 76 -14.69 -30.42 0.88
C ARG A 76 -14.81 -28.98 0.37
N LEU A 77 -13.80 -28.47 -0.34
CA LEU A 77 -13.85 -27.16 -0.97
C LEU A 77 -14.98 -27.05 -2.00
N LYS A 78 -15.20 -28.10 -2.81
CA LYS A 78 -16.33 -28.15 -3.74
C LYS A 78 -17.67 -28.07 -2.99
N THR A 79 -17.88 -28.90 -1.97
CA THR A 79 -19.10 -28.90 -1.16
C THR A 79 -19.32 -27.57 -0.44
N LEU A 80 -18.27 -26.92 0.08
CA LEU A 80 -18.39 -25.60 0.71
C LEU A 80 -18.80 -24.48 -0.27
N MET A 81 -18.44 -24.58 -1.56
CA MET A 81 -19.01 -23.68 -2.59
C MET A 81 -20.45 -24.02 -2.95
N GLU A 82 -20.80 -25.31 -3.03
CA GLU A 82 -22.17 -25.77 -3.27
C GLU A 82 -23.12 -25.35 -2.12
N GLU A 83 -22.62 -25.32 -0.88
CA GLU A 83 -23.31 -24.82 0.32
C GLU A 83 -23.21 -23.30 0.53
N LYS A 84 -22.54 -22.55 -0.36
CA LYS A 84 -22.26 -21.09 -0.24
C LYS A 84 -21.54 -20.65 1.06
N ARG A 85 -20.78 -21.54 1.71
CA ARG A 85 -20.07 -21.26 2.97
C ARG A 85 -18.73 -20.58 2.72
N HIS A 86 -18.77 -19.37 2.17
CA HIS A 86 -17.61 -18.61 1.68
C HIS A 86 -16.48 -18.49 2.70
N SER A 87 -16.76 -18.03 3.93
CA SER A 87 -15.76 -17.92 5.02
C SER A 87 -15.05 -19.25 5.36
N GLU A 88 -15.78 -20.38 5.39
CA GLU A 88 -15.17 -21.70 5.63
C GLU A 88 -14.37 -22.22 4.44
N TYR A 89 -14.82 -21.92 3.22
CA TYR A 89 -14.05 -22.18 2.00
C TYR A 89 -12.73 -21.41 2.04
N LEU A 90 -12.77 -20.11 2.35
CA LEU A 90 -11.61 -19.23 2.41
C LEU A 90 -10.61 -19.67 3.49
N SER A 91 -11.09 -19.98 4.70
CA SER A 91 -10.24 -20.49 5.78
C SER A 91 -9.57 -21.83 5.40
N SER A 92 -10.32 -22.73 4.74
CA SER A 92 -9.78 -24.02 4.25
C SER A 92 -8.76 -23.81 3.11
N ALA A 93 -9.03 -22.89 2.19
CA ALA A 93 -8.16 -22.57 1.07
C ALA A 93 -6.86 -21.88 1.52
N ASP A 94 -6.91 -20.95 2.46
CA ASP A 94 -5.73 -20.27 3.01
C ASP A 94 -4.78 -21.27 3.71
N GLN A 95 -5.33 -22.22 4.50
CA GLN A 95 -4.54 -23.30 5.10
C GLN A 95 -3.89 -24.22 4.06
N MET A 96 -4.60 -24.51 2.95
CA MET A 96 -4.04 -25.31 1.85
C MET A 96 -2.97 -24.53 1.07
N LEU A 97 -3.13 -23.22 0.89
CA LEU A 97 -2.16 -22.36 0.21
C LEU A 97 -0.91 -22.07 1.05
N ALA A 98 -1.02 -22.12 2.38
CA ALA A 98 0.14 -22.14 3.27
C ALA A 98 1.04 -23.38 3.06
N GLN A 99 0.46 -24.50 2.58
CA GLN A 99 1.17 -25.75 2.28
C GLN A 99 1.53 -25.89 0.80
N HIS A 100 0.75 -25.28 -0.10
CA HIS A 100 0.86 -25.38 -1.57
C HIS A 100 0.72 -24.00 -2.26
N PRO A 101 1.63 -23.04 -2.03
CA PRO A 101 1.56 -21.68 -2.59
C PRO A 101 1.71 -21.64 -4.13
N GLU A 102 2.19 -22.73 -4.74
CA GLU A 102 2.28 -22.93 -6.18
C GLU A 102 0.93 -23.22 -6.88
N ASN A 103 -0.11 -23.58 -6.12
CA ASN A 103 -1.40 -23.99 -6.67
C ASN A 103 -2.21 -22.78 -7.20
N LYS A 104 -2.02 -22.46 -8.49
CA LYS A 104 -2.66 -21.33 -9.17
C LYS A 104 -4.18 -21.41 -9.13
N ASP A 105 -4.74 -22.57 -9.47
CA ASP A 105 -6.18 -22.79 -9.61
C ASP A 105 -6.89 -22.54 -8.27
N LEU A 106 -6.29 -22.97 -7.16
CA LEU A 106 -6.79 -22.71 -5.80
C LEU A 106 -6.69 -21.23 -5.40
N ARG A 107 -5.62 -20.53 -5.79
CA ARG A 107 -5.46 -19.08 -5.53
C ARG A 107 -6.51 -18.26 -6.27
N GLU A 108 -6.74 -18.57 -7.54
CA GLU A 108 -7.76 -17.91 -8.35
C GLU A 108 -9.17 -18.20 -7.83
N ALA A 109 -9.50 -19.46 -7.55
CA ALA A 109 -10.80 -19.83 -6.99
C ALA A 109 -11.06 -19.16 -5.62
N ALA A 110 -10.05 -19.15 -4.73
CA ALA A 110 -10.15 -18.45 -3.44
C ALA A 110 -10.21 -16.92 -3.59
N ALA A 111 -9.52 -16.32 -4.57
CA ALA A 111 -9.64 -14.88 -4.83
C ALA A 111 -11.05 -14.52 -5.34
N ASN A 112 -11.64 -15.35 -6.21
CA ASN A 112 -12.99 -15.16 -6.73
C ASN A 112 -14.06 -15.34 -5.63
N VAL A 113 -13.88 -16.29 -4.70
CA VAL A 113 -14.76 -16.43 -3.53
C VAL A 113 -14.59 -15.26 -2.55
N LEU A 114 -13.35 -14.79 -2.32
CA LEU A 114 -13.06 -13.65 -1.45
C LEU A 114 -13.75 -12.37 -1.94
N LEU A 115 -13.71 -12.12 -3.25
CA LEU A 115 -14.41 -10.99 -3.87
C LEU A 115 -15.92 -11.06 -3.62
N ARG A 116 -16.53 -12.24 -3.81
CA ARG A 116 -17.97 -12.44 -3.57
C ARG A 116 -18.32 -12.21 -2.11
N ASP A 117 -17.56 -12.78 -1.19
CA ASP A 117 -17.76 -12.61 0.26
C ASP A 117 -17.68 -11.13 0.70
N ILE A 118 -16.75 -10.34 0.16
CA ILE A 118 -16.66 -8.89 0.40
C ILE A 118 -17.89 -8.13 -0.14
N LEU A 119 -18.39 -8.52 -1.31
CA LEU A 119 -19.57 -7.90 -1.94
C LEU A 119 -20.87 -8.30 -1.21
N ASP A 120 -21.01 -9.57 -0.82
CA ASP A 120 -22.13 -10.12 -0.05
C ASP A 120 -22.19 -9.52 1.38
N GLN A 121 -21.03 -9.20 1.98
CA GLN A 121 -20.92 -8.39 3.21
C GLN A 121 -21.36 -6.92 3.04
N GLY A 122 -21.76 -6.50 1.82
CA GLY A 122 -22.33 -5.18 1.55
C GLY A 122 -21.31 -4.05 1.39
N TRP A 123 -20.05 -4.36 1.04
CA TRP A 123 -18.97 -3.35 0.90
C TRP A 123 -19.35 -2.18 -0.03
N ILE A 124 -20.05 -2.42 -1.15
CA ILE A 124 -20.54 -1.36 -2.04
C ILE A 124 -21.50 -0.42 -1.29
N ALA A 125 -22.52 -0.96 -0.61
CA ALA A 125 -23.46 -0.17 0.16
C ALA A 125 -22.79 0.63 1.30
N LYS A 126 -21.66 0.16 1.83
CA LYS A 126 -20.84 0.93 2.79
C LYS A 126 -20.10 2.10 2.13
N LEU A 127 -19.71 2.01 0.85
CA LEU A 127 -19.21 3.16 0.10
C LEU A 127 -20.34 4.17 -0.19
N ASP A 128 -21.48 3.68 -0.70
CA ASP A 128 -22.63 4.52 -1.09
C ASP A 128 -23.18 5.37 0.08
N ASN A 129 -23.06 4.86 1.31
CA ASN A 129 -23.49 5.54 2.54
C ASN A 129 -22.33 6.25 3.29
N ALA A 130 -21.16 6.42 2.65
CA ALA A 130 -19.96 7.04 3.23
C ALA A 130 -19.41 6.36 4.51
N LEU A 131 -19.76 5.10 4.76
CA LEU A 131 -19.36 4.29 5.92
C LEU A 131 -17.96 3.68 5.72
N PHE A 132 -16.99 4.51 5.36
CA PHE A 132 -15.66 4.08 4.92
C PHE A 132 -14.85 3.34 5.99
N THR A 133 -15.12 3.56 7.28
CA THR A 133 -14.51 2.80 8.39
C THR A 133 -15.00 1.36 8.41
N GLU A 134 -16.30 1.13 8.20
CA GLU A 134 -16.89 -0.22 8.09
C GLU A 134 -16.45 -0.92 6.80
N ALA A 135 -16.40 -0.20 5.68
CA ALA A 135 -15.85 -0.71 4.43
C ALA A 135 -14.39 -1.21 4.59
N ARG A 136 -13.54 -0.45 5.32
CA ARG A 136 -12.17 -0.88 5.65
C ARG A 136 -12.14 -2.06 6.63
N ALA A 137 -13.11 -2.20 7.53
CA ALA A 137 -13.18 -3.34 8.46
C ALA A 137 -13.49 -4.67 7.72
N ILE A 138 -14.39 -4.66 6.74
CA ILE A 138 -14.66 -5.80 5.85
C ILE A 138 -13.38 -6.23 5.13
N LEU A 139 -12.64 -5.26 4.56
CA LEU A 139 -11.39 -5.51 3.84
C LEU A 139 -10.26 -6.02 4.75
N ALA A 140 -10.16 -5.52 5.99
CA ALA A 140 -9.21 -6.02 6.98
C ALA A 140 -9.50 -7.48 7.39
N ASN A 141 -10.78 -7.85 7.56
CA ASN A 141 -11.21 -9.24 7.78
C ASN A 141 -10.84 -10.12 6.58
N ALA A 142 -11.15 -9.68 5.36
CA ALA A 142 -10.83 -10.39 4.13
C ALA A 142 -9.32 -10.62 3.93
N ALA A 143 -8.46 -9.62 4.21
CA ALA A 143 -7.00 -9.82 4.24
C ALA A 143 -6.60 -10.88 5.28
N GLY A 144 -7.26 -10.89 6.43
CA GLY A 144 -7.07 -11.89 7.49
C GLY A 144 -7.39 -13.32 7.07
N GLN A 145 -8.28 -13.52 6.09
CA GLN A 145 -8.72 -14.81 5.52
C GLN A 145 -7.99 -15.20 4.21
N SER A 146 -6.98 -14.44 3.78
CA SER A 146 -6.25 -14.69 2.53
C SER A 146 -4.76 -14.36 2.64
N ARG A 147 -4.19 -14.54 3.84
CA ARG A 147 -2.77 -14.27 4.16
C ARG A 147 -1.81 -15.03 3.25
N HIS A 148 -2.17 -16.24 2.85
CA HIS A 148 -1.40 -17.13 1.99
C HIS A 148 -1.91 -17.13 0.53
N ASN A 149 -2.96 -16.37 0.22
CA ASN A 149 -3.45 -16.17 -1.15
C ASN A 149 -2.96 -14.82 -1.72
N PRO A 150 -1.82 -14.79 -2.44
CA PRO A 150 -1.29 -13.55 -3.00
C PRO A 150 -2.21 -12.90 -4.04
N ASP A 151 -3.11 -13.67 -4.67
CA ASP A 151 -4.04 -13.12 -5.66
C ASP A 151 -5.28 -12.50 -4.98
N GLY A 152 -5.77 -13.11 -3.88
CA GLY A 152 -6.78 -12.50 -3.00
C GLY A 152 -6.30 -11.20 -2.33
N LEU A 153 -5.03 -11.15 -1.89
CA LEU A 153 -4.45 -9.91 -1.32
C LEU A 153 -4.40 -8.74 -2.32
N LYS A 154 -4.30 -9.00 -3.64
CA LYS A 154 -4.37 -7.95 -4.66
C LYS A 154 -5.77 -7.38 -4.82
N ILE A 155 -6.80 -8.23 -4.72
CA ILE A 155 -8.20 -7.79 -4.70
C ILE A 155 -8.39 -6.86 -3.49
N VAL A 156 -7.99 -7.28 -2.30
CA VAL A 156 -8.10 -6.43 -1.09
C VAL A 156 -7.27 -5.14 -1.21
N LYS A 157 -6.06 -5.18 -1.76
CA LYS A 157 -5.20 -3.99 -2.05
C LYS A 157 -5.89 -3.00 -3.00
N LEU A 158 -6.60 -3.49 -4.02
CA LEU A 158 -7.40 -2.70 -4.94
C LEU A 158 -8.64 -2.11 -4.27
N LEU A 159 -9.46 -2.93 -3.59
CA LEU A 159 -10.69 -2.46 -2.96
C LEU A 159 -10.39 -1.46 -1.82
N HIS A 160 -9.26 -1.59 -1.12
CA HIS A 160 -8.78 -0.55 -0.21
C HIS A 160 -8.46 0.76 -0.94
N TRP A 161 -7.80 0.70 -2.10
CA TRP A 161 -7.53 1.90 -2.91
C TRP A 161 -8.82 2.54 -3.44
N ILE A 162 -9.84 1.76 -3.81
CA ILE A 162 -11.17 2.29 -4.15
C ILE A 162 -11.82 2.95 -2.92
N THR A 163 -11.79 2.29 -1.76
CA THR A 163 -12.32 2.85 -0.50
C THR A 163 -11.62 4.17 -0.12
N ASP A 164 -10.33 4.32 -0.43
CA ASP A 164 -9.55 5.52 -0.12
C ASP A 164 -9.74 6.67 -1.12
N ILE A 165 -10.05 6.40 -2.40
CA ILE A 165 -10.39 7.46 -3.37
C ILE A 165 -11.83 7.96 -3.18
N GLU A 166 -12.79 7.06 -2.94
CA GLU A 166 -14.18 7.44 -2.66
C GLU A 166 -14.27 8.24 -1.34
N ALA A 167 -13.53 7.84 -0.29
CA ALA A 167 -13.42 8.60 0.95
C ALA A 167 -12.80 10.00 0.76
N TYR A 168 -11.86 10.16 -0.17
CA TYR A 168 -11.24 11.45 -0.48
C TYR A 168 -12.22 12.42 -1.17
N PHE A 169 -13.01 11.94 -2.13
CA PHE A 169 -14.02 12.78 -2.80
C PHE A 169 -15.22 13.07 -1.89
N SER A 170 -15.70 12.09 -1.12
CA SER A 170 -16.79 12.27 -0.15
C SER A 170 -16.44 13.23 1.00
N GLY A 171 -15.19 13.27 1.45
CA GLY A 171 -14.72 14.17 2.51
C GLY A 171 -14.58 15.65 2.12
N ARG A 172 -14.89 16.03 0.87
CA ARG A 172 -14.70 17.39 0.34
C ARG A 172 -16.02 18.12 0.12
N LYS A 173 -15.99 19.46 0.28
CA LYS A 173 -17.12 20.32 -0.12
C LYS A 173 -17.23 20.34 -1.65
N PRO A 174 -18.42 20.18 -2.26
CA PRO A 174 -18.59 20.13 -3.72
C PRO A 174 -18.03 21.35 -4.47
N GLU A 175 -18.11 22.53 -3.84
CA GLU A 175 -17.66 23.82 -4.40
C GLU A 175 -16.13 23.93 -4.60
N MET A 176 -15.32 23.10 -3.92
CA MET A 176 -13.86 23.26 -3.88
C MET A 176 -13.14 22.31 -4.84
N LEU A 177 -12.21 22.86 -5.64
CA LEU A 177 -11.41 22.12 -6.62
C LEU A 177 -10.25 21.33 -5.97
N LEU A 178 -9.67 21.86 -4.89
CA LEU A 178 -8.83 21.18 -3.89
C LEU A 178 -8.51 22.16 -2.75
N THR A 179 -7.97 21.68 -1.63
CA THR A 179 -7.34 22.51 -0.59
C THR A 179 -5.82 22.49 -0.72
N ILE A 180 -5.21 23.68 -0.82
CA ILE A 180 -3.76 23.86 -0.97
C ILE A 180 -3.00 23.44 0.30
N PHE A 181 -1.76 22.98 0.12
CA PHE A 181 -0.86 22.48 1.18
C PHE A 181 -1.46 21.36 2.03
N ARG A 182 -2.34 20.55 1.45
CA ARG A 182 -2.98 19.39 2.10
C ARG A 182 -3.30 18.30 1.08
N ASP A 183 -4.12 18.61 0.09
CA ASP A 183 -4.66 17.60 -0.83
C ASP A 183 -3.58 17.04 -1.77
N GLU A 184 -2.53 17.81 -2.06
CA GLU A 184 -1.47 17.43 -3.01
C GLU A 184 -0.77 16.12 -2.61
N ILE A 185 -0.50 15.95 -1.31
CA ILE A 185 0.14 14.75 -0.75
C ILE A 185 -0.79 13.54 -0.90
N GLN A 186 -2.10 13.73 -0.68
CA GLN A 186 -3.10 12.67 -0.77
C GLN A 186 -3.39 12.28 -2.23
N ILE A 187 -3.57 13.27 -3.12
CA ILE A 187 -3.69 13.10 -4.57
C ILE A 187 -2.48 12.34 -5.12
N GLU A 188 -1.26 12.75 -4.76
CA GLU A 188 -0.05 12.05 -5.20
C GLU A 188 0.02 10.63 -4.64
N SER A 189 -0.31 10.40 -3.36
CA SER A 189 -0.35 9.05 -2.78
C SER A 189 -1.34 8.13 -3.50
N LEU A 190 -2.55 8.61 -3.81
CA LEU A 190 -3.58 7.88 -4.56
C LEU A 190 -3.13 7.57 -5.99
N LEU A 191 -2.63 8.57 -6.72
CA LEU A 191 -2.10 8.39 -8.08
C LEU A 191 -0.86 7.50 -8.13
N LYS A 192 0.03 7.59 -7.13
CA LYS A 192 1.22 6.75 -6.99
C LYS A 192 0.84 5.31 -6.73
N ARG A 193 -0.13 5.03 -5.84
CA ARG A 193 -0.68 3.67 -5.63
C ARG A 193 -1.25 3.08 -6.93
N TRP A 194 -2.06 3.84 -7.67
CA TRP A 194 -2.63 3.41 -8.96
C TRP A 194 -1.59 3.19 -10.08
N ASN A 195 -0.41 3.82 -9.97
CA ASN A 195 0.66 3.75 -10.98
C ASN A 195 1.83 2.83 -10.64
N ARG A 196 2.05 2.51 -9.35
CA ARG A 196 3.26 1.81 -8.88
C ARG A 196 3.44 0.43 -9.52
N ASP A 197 2.34 -0.28 -9.78
CA ASP A 197 2.34 -1.58 -10.43
C ASP A 197 1.40 -1.56 -11.65
N LYS A 198 1.95 -1.47 -12.87
CA LYS A 198 1.15 -1.53 -14.11
C LYS A 198 0.41 -2.87 -14.28
N THR A 199 0.90 -3.92 -13.63
CA THR A 199 0.52 -5.33 -13.73
C THR A 199 -0.35 -5.84 -12.58
N ASP A 200 -0.53 -5.07 -11.51
CA ASP A 200 -1.17 -5.54 -10.27
C ASP A 200 -2.57 -4.93 -10.12
N ILE A 201 -2.73 -3.82 -9.40
CA ILE A 201 -4.01 -3.14 -9.14
C ILE A 201 -4.85 -2.95 -10.42
N ARG A 202 -4.24 -2.51 -11.53
CA ARG A 202 -4.97 -2.21 -12.77
C ARG A 202 -5.32 -3.44 -13.61
N HIS A 203 -4.57 -4.53 -13.47
CA HIS A 203 -4.91 -5.79 -14.13
C HIS A 203 -6.08 -6.45 -13.39
N VAL A 204 -5.96 -6.53 -12.06
CA VAL A 204 -7.01 -7.04 -11.18
C VAL A 204 -8.29 -6.21 -11.31
N PHE A 205 -8.21 -4.87 -11.40
CA PHE A 205 -9.39 -4.04 -11.66
C PHE A 205 -10.10 -4.45 -12.96
N LYS A 206 -9.36 -4.60 -14.07
CA LYS A 206 -9.95 -5.06 -15.34
C LYS A 206 -10.53 -6.48 -15.26
N GLN A 207 -9.85 -7.40 -14.58
CA GLN A 207 -10.36 -8.78 -14.39
C GLN A 207 -11.65 -8.78 -13.57
N ILE A 208 -11.71 -7.99 -12.49
CA ILE A 208 -12.93 -7.84 -11.68
C ILE A 208 -14.04 -7.20 -12.51
N MET A 209 -13.80 -6.10 -13.24
CA MET A 209 -14.83 -5.48 -14.09
C MET A 209 -15.42 -6.46 -15.14
N LEU A 210 -14.61 -7.38 -15.68
CA LEU A 210 -15.07 -8.46 -16.58
C LEU A 210 -15.89 -9.56 -15.89
N GLN A 211 -15.88 -9.62 -14.55
CA GLN A 211 -16.62 -10.58 -13.72
C GLN A 211 -17.88 -9.98 -13.04
N ASN A 212 -18.32 -8.80 -13.50
CA ASN A 212 -19.62 -8.15 -13.20
C ASN A 212 -19.83 -7.50 -11.80
N PRO A 213 -19.00 -6.53 -11.38
CA PRO A 213 -19.32 -5.48 -10.40
C PRO A 213 -20.15 -4.35 -11.05
N SER A 214 -20.64 -3.43 -10.23
CA SER A 214 -21.48 -2.31 -10.68
C SER A 214 -20.81 -1.38 -11.71
N GLU A 215 -21.52 -1.09 -12.81
CA GLU A 215 -21.15 -0.08 -13.81
C GLU A 215 -20.93 1.30 -13.18
N LEU A 216 -21.73 1.65 -12.17
CA LEU A 216 -21.61 2.92 -11.44
C LEU A 216 -20.24 3.03 -10.74
N LEU A 217 -19.74 1.92 -10.16
CA LEU A 217 -18.43 1.86 -9.50
C LEU A 217 -17.29 1.91 -10.52
N GLN A 218 -17.46 1.34 -11.71
CA GLN A 218 -16.49 1.48 -12.79
C GLN A 218 -16.38 2.96 -13.23
N ASN A 219 -17.53 3.61 -13.38
CA ASN A 219 -17.62 5.00 -13.83
C ASN A 219 -17.13 6.00 -12.76
N SER A 220 -17.43 5.78 -11.47
CA SER A 220 -16.89 6.60 -10.37
C SER A 220 -15.37 6.53 -10.35
N VAL A 221 -14.79 5.32 -10.35
CA VAL A 221 -13.34 5.11 -10.27
C VAL A 221 -12.60 5.77 -11.44
N TYR A 222 -13.10 5.64 -12.67
CA TYR A 222 -12.46 6.31 -13.82
C TYR A 222 -12.64 7.83 -13.81
N SER A 223 -13.81 8.34 -13.41
CA SER A 223 -14.06 9.78 -13.25
C SER A 223 -13.14 10.39 -12.19
N HIS A 224 -13.13 9.80 -10.98
CA HIS A 224 -12.26 10.20 -9.87
C HIS A 224 -10.77 10.14 -10.24
N LEU A 225 -10.32 9.12 -10.99
CA LEU A 225 -8.95 9.05 -11.50
C LEU A 225 -8.60 10.19 -12.46
N ASP A 226 -9.53 10.63 -13.30
CA ASP A 226 -9.29 11.70 -14.25
C ASP A 226 -9.33 13.09 -13.58
N MET A 227 -10.24 13.28 -12.62
CA MET A 227 -10.25 14.44 -11.73
C MET A 227 -8.93 14.59 -10.96
N LEU A 228 -8.40 13.51 -10.37
CA LEU A 228 -7.11 13.53 -9.67
C LEU A 228 -5.94 13.92 -10.60
N ARG A 229 -5.93 13.41 -11.84
CA ARG A 229 -4.89 13.74 -12.84
C ARG A 229 -4.98 15.20 -13.27
N THR A 230 -6.19 15.65 -13.58
CA THR A 230 -6.48 17.03 -14.01
C THR A 230 -6.12 18.02 -12.89
N GLN A 231 -6.51 17.74 -11.64
CA GLN A 231 -6.08 18.52 -10.47
C GLN A 231 -4.55 18.57 -10.34
N LYS A 232 -3.86 17.44 -10.53
CA LYS A 232 -2.39 17.41 -10.49
C LYS A 232 -1.74 18.22 -11.61
N ILE A 233 -2.24 18.11 -12.85
CA ILE A 233 -1.68 18.80 -14.01
C ILE A 233 -1.91 20.33 -13.92
N LEU A 234 -3.10 20.76 -13.51
CA LEU A 234 -3.47 22.18 -13.53
C LEU A 234 -2.94 22.99 -12.34
N TYR A 235 -2.76 22.37 -11.15
CA TYR A 235 -2.57 23.16 -9.92
C TYR A 235 -1.28 22.88 -9.15
N PHE A 236 -0.67 21.69 -9.22
CA PHE A 236 0.48 21.36 -8.34
C PHE A 236 1.67 22.32 -8.53
N GLU A 237 2.04 22.60 -9.79
CA GLU A 237 3.12 23.53 -10.10
C GLU A 237 2.78 24.95 -9.65
N VAL A 238 1.54 25.38 -9.84
CA VAL A 238 1.05 26.71 -9.45
C VAL A 238 1.09 26.90 -7.93
N ILE A 239 0.68 25.89 -7.15
CA ILE A 239 0.69 25.91 -5.69
C ILE A 239 2.14 25.86 -5.15
N GLN A 240 3.02 25.09 -5.79
CA GLN A 240 4.45 25.12 -5.45
C GLN A 240 5.08 26.48 -5.79
N ASN A 241 4.67 27.13 -6.87
CA ASN A 241 5.11 28.48 -7.22
C ASN A 241 4.55 29.55 -6.25
N LEU A 242 3.32 29.40 -5.76
CA LEU A 242 2.79 30.20 -4.65
C LEU A 242 3.67 30.03 -3.40
N LYS A 243 3.96 28.78 -2.99
CA LYS A 243 4.81 28.48 -1.84
C LYS A 243 6.18 29.14 -1.96
N ASN A 244 6.88 28.93 -3.07
CA ASN A 244 8.17 29.54 -3.36
C ASN A 244 8.11 31.08 -3.27
N SER A 245 7.02 31.67 -3.77
CA SER A 245 6.80 33.13 -3.74
C SER A 245 6.54 33.66 -2.32
N ILE A 246 5.79 32.92 -1.49
CA ILE A 246 5.56 33.25 -0.08
C ILE A 246 6.87 33.14 0.70
N GLU A 247 7.65 32.07 0.49
CA GLU A 247 8.97 31.91 1.12
C GLU A 247 9.90 33.09 0.76
N ALA A 248 10.02 33.43 -0.52
CA ALA A 248 10.83 34.57 -0.95
C ALA A 248 10.37 35.92 -0.37
N LYS A 249 9.06 36.14 -0.18
CA LYS A 249 8.52 37.37 0.46
C LYS A 249 8.84 37.42 1.95
N LEU A 250 8.72 36.29 2.66
CA LEU A 250 9.06 36.19 4.07
C LEU A 250 10.57 36.38 4.31
N ASP A 251 11.41 35.79 3.46
CA ASP A 251 12.86 35.90 3.56
C ASP A 251 13.35 37.31 3.18
N ALA A 252 12.64 38.03 2.30
CA ALA A 252 12.87 39.45 1.97
C ALA A 252 12.46 40.46 3.07
N ASP A 253 12.30 39.98 4.30
CA ASP A 253 12.25 40.69 5.60
C ASP A 253 11.18 41.78 5.87
N HIS A 254 10.62 42.41 4.84
CA HIS A 254 9.75 43.59 5.00
C HIS A 254 8.44 43.50 4.18
N LEU A 255 8.26 42.44 3.38
CA LEU A 255 7.11 42.29 2.49
C LEU A 255 6.12 41.25 3.02
N SER A 256 4.89 41.68 3.32
CA SER A 256 3.81 40.75 3.63
C SER A 256 3.50 39.87 2.41
N PRO A 257 3.42 38.54 2.54
CA PRO A 257 3.00 37.66 1.45
C PRO A 257 1.52 37.82 1.06
N VAL A 258 0.72 38.53 1.87
CA VAL A 258 -0.74 38.67 1.68
C VAL A 258 -1.10 39.13 0.26
N SER A 259 -0.37 40.08 -0.34
CA SER A 259 -0.66 40.52 -1.71
C SER A 259 -0.41 39.46 -2.80
N VAL A 260 0.49 38.50 -2.55
CA VAL A 260 0.69 37.33 -3.43
C VAL A 260 -0.44 36.32 -3.25
N ILE A 261 -0.96 36.19 -2.02
CA ILE A 261 -2.11 35.35 -1.70
C ILE A 261 -3.39 35.95 -2.33
N ASP A 262 -3.58 37.27 -2.29
CA ASP A 262 -4.66 38.00 -2.99
C ASP A 262 -4.62 37.78 -4.51
N GLU A 263 -3.44 37.96 -5.12
CA GLU A 263 -3.27 37.76 -6.57
C GLU A 263 -3.53 36.31 -6.98
N PHE A 264 -3.20 35.35 -6.11
CA PHE A 264 -3.49 33.93 -6.31
C PHE A 264 -4.97 33.59 -6.13
N GLU A 265 -5.64 34.13 -5.10
CA GLU A 265 -7.09 33.97 -4.86
C GLU A 265 -7.91 34.48 -6.06
N HIS A 266 -7.53 35.63 -6.61
CA HIS A 266 -8.17 36.20 -7.79
C HIS A 266 -7.99 35.34 -9.06
N LYS A 267 -6.82 34.72 -9.23
CA LYS A 267 -6.52 33.84 -10.39
C LYS A 267 -7.12 32.44 -10.26
N TYR A 268 -7.30 31.93 -9.03
CA TYR A 268 -7.70 30.55 -8.77
C TYR A 268 -8.81 30.45 -7.69
N PRO A 269 -9.98 31.08 -7.88
CA PRO A 269 -11.02 31.24 -6.86
C PRO A 269 -11.69 29.92 -6.40
N GLY A 270 -11.46 28.80 -7.08
CA GLY A 270 -11.95 27.47 -6.69
C GLY A 270 -11.02 26.70 -5.75
N LEU A 271 -9.87 27.26 -5.33
CA LEU A 271 -8.93 26.62 -4.42
C LEU A 271 -9.22 26.99 -2.96
N GLY A 272 -9.41 26.00 -2.10
CA GLY A 272 -9.56 26.18 -0.65
C GLY A 272 -8.23 26.25 0.09
N GLY A 273 -8.24 26.66 1.37
CA GLY A 273 -7.04 26.82 2.20
C GLY A 273 -6.40 28.22 2.09
N ILE A 274 -6.93 29.10 1.25
CA ILE A 274 -6.37 30.44 0.99
C ILE A 274 -6.59 31.40 2.17
N LYS A 275 -7.72 31.28 2.90
CA LYS A 275 -8.04 32.16 4.03
C LYS A 275 -7.21 31.78 5.25
N GLU A 276 -7.13 30.48 5.48
CA GLU A 276 -6.31 29.80 6.47
C GLU A 276 -4.82 30.18 6.25
N LEU A 277 -4.33 30.14 5.01
CA LEU A 277 -2.98 30.58 4.63
C LEU A 277 -2.72 32.07 4.86
N ARG A 278 -3.73 32.93 4.62
CA ARG A 278 -3.67 34.39 4.82
C ARG A 278 -3.62 34.76 6.29
N GLU A 279 -4.42 34.09 7.11
CA GLU A 279 -4.43 34.20 8.57
C GLU A 279 -3.10 33.72 9.15
N ASP A 280 -2.65 32.52 8.80
CA ASP A 280 -1.34 31.98 9.21
C ASP A 280 -0.17 32.88 8.79
N SER A 281 -0.20 33.44 7.57
CA SER A 281 0.82 34.38 7.11
C SER A 281 0.86 35.66 7.93
N SER A 282 -0.28 36.12 8.45
CA SER A 282 -0.38 37.31 9.31
C SER A 282 0.10 36.98 10.73
N ASN A 283 -0.32 35.83 11.25
CA ASN A 283 0.09 35.26 12.54
C ASN A 283 1.61 35.03 12.61
N TYR A 284 2.21 34.49 11.54
CA TYR A 284 3.65 34.29 11.43
C TYR A 284 4.43 35.60 11.44
N ILE A 285 3.91 36.67 10.80
CA ILE A 285 4.53 38.01 10.86
C ILE A 285 4.47 38.58 12.28
N ARG A 286 3.31 38.50 12.97
CA ARG A 286 3.15 38.94 14.37
C ARG A 286 4.14 38.22 15.29
N LEU A 287 4.26 36.89 15.17
CA LEU A 287 5.23 36.08 15.91
C LEU A 287 6.68 36.46 15.58
N ARG A 288 7.03 36.60 14.30
CA ARG A 288 8.38 36.95 13.84
C ARG A 288 8.81 38.34 14.29
N GLN A 289 7.89 39.29 14.40
CA GLN A 289 8.15 40.59 15.00
C GLN A 289 8.51 40.46 16.49
N LYS A 290 7.77 39.66 17.27
CA LYS A 290 8.08 39.39 18.69
C LYS A 290 9.41 38.66 18.92
N VAL A 291 9.74 37.71 18.03
CA VAL A 291 11.06 37.05 17.98
C VAL A 291 12.20 38.04 17.65
N ARG A 292 11.91 39.12 16.90
CA ARG A 292 12.88 40.15 16.52
C ARG A 292 13.04 41.28 17.53
N SER A 293 11.99 41.63 18.28
CA SER A 293 12.06 42.58 19.40
C SER A 293 12.57 41.94 20.70
N GLU A 294 13.00 40.68 20.65
CA GLU A 294 13.50 39.89 21.79
C GLU A 294 12.50 39.79 22.96
N GLN A 295 11.20 39.95 22.67
CA GLN A 295 10.07 39.85 23.61
C GLN A 295 9.75 38.38 23.95
N TRP A 296 10.77 37.62 24.35
CA TRP A 296 10.72 36.17 24.57
C TRP A 296 9.67 35.75 25.61
N SER A 297 9.39 36.60 26.60
CA SER A 297 8.37 36.38 27.63
C SER A 297 6.94 36.30 27.09
N GLU A 298 6.64 36.98 25.99
CA GLU A 298 5.29 37.05 25.40
C GLU A 298 5.02 35.91 24.40
N ILE A 299 6.08 35.22 23.95
CA ILE A 299 5.98 34.17 22.92
C ILE A 299 5.17 32.94 23.38
N PRO A 300 5.30 32.42 24.63
CA PRO A 300 4.47 31.30 25.09
C PRO A 300 2.97 31.63 25.18
N GLU A 301 2.62 32.88 25.48
CA GLU A 301 1.23 33.36 25.49
C GLU A 301 0.70 33.50 24.06
N LEU A 302 1.46 34.18 23.20
CA LEU A 302 1.14 34.33 21.79
C LEU A 302 1.01 32.99 21.05
N LEU A 303 1.85 31.99 21.34
CA LEU A 303 1.74 30.63 20.77
C LEU A 303 0.58 29.81 21.37
N ASN A 304 -0.11 30.31 22.39
CA ASN A 304 -1.40 29.77 22.82
C ASN A 304 -2.60 30.52 22.21
N GLU A 305 -2.45 31.79 21.81
CA GLU A 305 -3.42 32.51 20.98
C GLU A 305 -3.42 32.04 19.51
N LEU A 306 -2.24 31.78 18.94
CA LEU A 306 -2.06 31.54 17.51
C LEU A 306 -2.19 30.05 17.13
N GLU A 307 -3.38 29.66 16.67
CA GLU A 307 -3.61 28.34 16.08
C GLU A 307 -3.25 28.34 14.58
N PHE A 308 -2.06 27.81 14.25
CA PHE A 308 -1.62 27.65 12.86
C PHE A 308 -2.29 26.44 12.20
N GLN A 309 -2.98 26.65 11.07
CA GLN A 309 -3.77 25.60 10.40
C GLN A 309 -3.03 24.92 9.24
N THR A 310 -2.10 25.62 8.60
CA THR A 310 -1.35 25.16 7.43
C THR A 310 -0.04 24.49 7.85
N GLU A 311 0.22 23.25 7.41
CA GLU A 311 1.47 22.54 7.75
C GLU A 311 2.74 23.34 7.37
N PHE A 312 2.67 24.09 6.27
CA PHE A 312 3.73 25.00 5.82
C PHE A 312 4.13 26.03 6.89
N PHE A 313 3.17 26.67 7.55
CA PHE A 313 3.46 27.66 8.58
C PHE A 313 3.86 27.00 9.91
N THR A 314 3.26 25.86 10.27
CA THR A 314 3.68 25.07 11.45
C THR A 314 5.17 24.65 11.37
N ASP A 315 5.65 24.25 10.20
CA ASP A 315 7.07 23.97 9.93
C ASP A 315 7.95 25.24 10.03
N LYS A 316 7.53 26.35 9.41
CA LYS A 316 8.25 27.64 9.49
C LYS A 316 8.35 28.17 10.94
N VAL A 317 7.28 28.05 11.74
CA VAL A 317 7.27 28.42 13.17
C VAL A 317 8.26 27.58 13.98
N GLY A 318 8.29 26.26 13.75
CA GLY A 318 9.26 25.36 14.40
C GLY A 318 10.70 25.80 14.16
N ARG A 319 11.07 26.05 12.89
CA ARG A 319 12.42 26.49 12.50
C ARG A 319 12.78 27.89 13.01
N LEU A 320 11.82 28.82 13.03
CA LEU A 320 12.00 30.19 13.54
C LEU A 320 12.39 30.20 15.03
N LEU A 321 11.78 29.32 15.82
CA LEU A 321 12.09 29.17 17.25
C LEU A 321 13.43 28.43 17.44
N GLU A 322 13.68 27.34 16.73
CA GLU A 322 14.94 26.57 16.80
C GLU A 322 16.18 27.41 16.48
N GLY A 323 16.13 28.23 15.42
CA GLY A 323 17.24 29.09 14.99
C GLY A 323 17.63 30.18 15.99
N LYS A 324 16.82 30.41 17.04
CA LYS A 324 17.07 31.39 18.10
C LYS A 324 17.23 30.77 19.49
N GLU A 325 16.63 29.62 19.76
CA GLU A 325 16.88 28.86 21.00
C GLU A 325 18.36 28.43 21.14
N LEU A 326 19.07 28.31 20.01
CA LEU A 326 20.51 28.09 19.95
C LEU A 326 21.37 29.36 20.17
N MET A 327 20.80 30.56 20.11
CA MET A 327 21.54 31.81 20.36
C MET A 327 21.49 32.23 21.84
N HIS A 328 20.36 32.07 22.52
CA HIS A 328 20.20 32.46 23.93
C HIS A 328 20.67 31.39 24.93
N ILE A 329 21.85 30.79 24.70
CA ILE A 329 22.51 29.90 25.68
C ILE A 329 23.28 30.75 26.72
N SER A 330 22.57 31.69 27.36
CA SER A 330 23.10 32.63 28.37
C SER A 330 22.16 32.70 29.57
N SER A 331 22.41 31.82 30.53
CA SER A 331 21.93 31.75 31.93
C SER A 331 20.44 31.95 32.29
N ASP A 332 19.76 33.03 31.91
CA ASP A 332 18.72 33.62 32.79
C ASP A 332 17.26 33.19 32.52
N PHE A 333 16.93 32.60 31.37
CA PHE A 333 15.53 32.42 30.92
C PHE A 333 14.92 31.02 31.12
N GLY A 334 15.13 30.41 32.29
CA GLY A 334 14.69 29.05 32.61
C GLY A 334 13.18 28.77 32.40
N HIS A 335 12.32 29.66 32.89
CA HIS A 335 10.86 29.49 32.78
C HIS A 335 10.34 29.76 31.36
N THR A 336 10.84 30.79 30.68
CA THR A 336 10.47 31.14 29.31
C THR A 336 10.79 29.98 28.35
N ARG A 337 11.92 29.31 28.55
CA ARG A 337 12.32 28.14 27.75
C ARG A 337 11.34 26.97 27.90
N GLN A 338 10.87 26.69 29.11
CA GLN A 338 9.83 25.67 29.33
C GLN A 338 8.53 26.03 28.60
N GLY A 339 8.11 27.30 28.63
CA GLY A 339 6.94 27.79 27.88
C GLY A 339 7.06 27.59 26.36
N VAL A 340 8.21 27.97 25.77
CA VAL A 340 8.45 27.79 24.32
C VAL A 340 8.55 26.31 23.94
N VAL A 341 9.21 25.47 24.75
CA VAL A 341 9.31 24.02 24.51
C VAL A 341 7.93 23.34 24.62
N LEU A 342 7.09 23.73 25.59
CA LEU A 342 5.72 23.21 25.72
C LEU A 342 4.83 23.66 24.56
N ALA A 343 4.93 24.92 24.12
CA ALA A 343 4.21 25.40 22.93
C ALA A 343 4.67 24.68 21.65
N LYS A 344 5.97 24.45 21.48
CA LYS A 344 6.54 23.64 20.39
C LYS A 344 6.05 22.18 20.44
N LEU A 345 5.96 21.58 21.62
CA LEU A 345 5.39 20.23 21.80
C LEU A 345 3.89 20.20 21.49
N LYS A 346 3.12 21.25 21.81
CA LYS A 346 1.70 21.40 21.41
C LYS A 346 1.56 21.44 19.88
N LEU A 347 2.35 22.27 19.20
CA LEU A 347 2.39 22.37 17.73
C LEU A 347 2.80 21.04 17.06
N LEU A 348 3.83 20.36 17.57
CA LEU A 348 4.29 19.06 17.05
C LEU A 348 3.37 17.88 17.42
N SER A 349 2.60 17.99 18.50
CA SER A 349 1.54 17.03 18.84
C SER A 349 0.40 17.11 17.82
N ASN A 350 -0.01 18.33 17.44
CA ASN A 350 -1.06 18.56 16.45
C ASN A 350 -0.69 18.01 15.05
N LYS A 351 0.61 17.85 14.77
CA LYS A 351 1.12 17.19 13.54
C LYS A 351 0.93 15.67 13.53
N ASN A 352 0.70 15.04 14.70
CA ASN A 352 0.51 13.59 14.84
C ASN A 352 -0.94 13.17 15.11
N SER A 353 -1.88 14.12 15.28
CA SER A 353 -3.31 13.86 15.47
C SER A 353 -4.04 13.44 14.20
N VAL A 354 -3.65 12.29 13.65
CA VAL A 354 -4.64 11.37 13.06
C VAL A 354 -5.68 11.07 14.16
N PRO A 355 -7.00 11.08 13.88
CA PRO A 355 -8.02 10.80 14.90
C PRO A 355 -7.93 9.35 15.38
N SER A 356 -7.14 9.14 16.44
CA SER A 356 -7.02 7.88 17.17
C SER A 356 -8.26 7.70 18.04
N GLU A 357 -9.31 7.15 17.45
CA GLU A 357 -10.63 6.92 18.07
C GLU A 357 -10.57 5.79 19.11
N LYS A 358 -9.85 6.03 20.22
CA LYS A 358 -9.61 5.06 21.30
C LYS A 358 -9.93 5.53 22.71
N ASN A 359 -10.15 6.84 22.91
CA ASN A 359 -10.43 7.44 24.21
C ASN A 359 -11.92 7.76 24.45
N ARG A 360 -12.84 6.84 24.07
CA ARG A 360 -14.27 6.94 24.40
C ARG A 360 -14.85 5.70 25.12
N VAL A 361 -14.02 4.71 25.46
CA VAL A 361 -14.47 3.43 26.08
C VAL A 361 -14.11 3.36 27.58
N LEU A 362 -13.57 4.44 28.17
CA LEU A 362 -13.13 4.49 29.57
C LEU A 362 -13.88 5.52 30.45
N SER A 363 -14.92 6.18 29.92
CA SER A 363 -15.74 7.15 30.66
C SER A 363 -17.07 6.60 31.19
N GLU A 364 -17.60 5.51 30.62
CA GLU A 364 -18.94 4.98 30.97
C GLU A 364 -18.93 3.83 31.99
N SER A 365 -17.75 3.35 32.41
CA SER A 365 -17.59 2.26 33.38
C SER A 365 -17.52 2.70 34.85
N SER A 366 -17.55 4.02 35.12
CA SER A 366 -17.37 4.59 36.46
C SER A 366 -18.67 5.06 37.16
N GLU A 367 -19.81 5.04 36.46
CA GLU A 367 -21.07 5.67 36.94
C GLU A 367 -22.22 4.67 37.19
N LYS A 368 -21.88 3.41 37.49
CA LYS A 368 -22.79 2.41 38.08
C LYS A 368 -22.13 1.72 39.28
N GLY A 369 -22.08 2.44 40.40
CA GLY A 369 -21.31 2.01 41.57
C GLY A 369 -21.60 2.77 42.87
N ARG A 370 -22.81 3.32 43.05
CA ARG A 370 -23.37 3.82 44.32
C ARG A 370 -24.86 3.56 44.36
#